data_AF-A0A662C9Q3-F1
#
_entry.id   AF-A0A662C9Q3-F1
#
_cell.length_a   1.000
_cell.length_b   1.000
_cell.length_c   1.000
_cell.angle_alpha   90.00
_cell.angle_beta   90.00
_cell.angle_gamma   90.00
#
_symmetry.space_group_name_H-M   'P 1'
#
loop_
_entity.id
_entity.type
_entity.pdbx_description
1 polymer ?
#
loop_
_entity_poly.entity_id
_entity_poly.type
_entity_poly.pdbx_seq_one_letter_code
_entity_poly.pdbx_strand_id
1 'polypeptide(L)'
;MKNYILFSFIVISIVYFPFSGKKKIPTSPEQTLYAKIIKQKADDKSLSNILNVGNPFITNYNLDLNVNNQIWVIQQDKDGVMLLGSKQGVIVFDGREWSLVRMSTVPLVMAR
;
A
#
# COMPACT_ATOMS: atom_id res chain seq x y z
N MET A 1 43.40 -0.10 45.06
CA MET A 1 42.10 -0.80 44.89
C MET A 1 41.27 -0.32 43.69
N LYS A 2 41.81 0.42 42.70
CA LYS A 2 41.02 0.96 41.56
C LYS A 2 41.14 0.17 40.24
N ASN A 3 42.06 -0.80 40.13
CA ASN A 3 42.31 -1.50 38.86
C ASN A 3 41.58 -2.85 38.72
N TYR A 4 41.12 -3.46 39.82
CA TYR A 4 40.42 -4.75 39.80
C TYR A 4 38.94 -4.63 39.39
N ILE A 5 38.34 -3.45 39.58
CA ILE A 5 36.94 -3.19 39.19
C ILE A 5 36.81 -3.10 37.67
N LEU A 6 37.76 -2.46 36.98
CA LEU A 6 37.75 -2.34 35.52
C LEU A 6 37.92 -3.70 34.82
N PHE A 7 38.78 -4.58 35.37
CA PHE A 7 38.97 -5.93 34.84
C PHE A 7 37.74 -6.82 35.03
N SER A 8 37.00 -6.66 36.14
CA SER A 8 35.74 -7.40 36.37
C SER A 8 34.67 -7.08 35.30
N PHE A 9 34.52 -5.80 34.92
CA PHE A 9 33.55 -5.40 33.90
C PHE A 9 33.88 -5.92 32.49
N ILE A 10 35.17 -6.04 32.15
CA ILE A 10 35.62 -6.57 30.86
C ILE A 10 35.34 -8.08 30.78
N VAL A 11 35.60 -8.82 31.85
CA VAL A 11 35.35 -10.27 31.90
C VAL A 11 33.84 -10.58 31.83
N ILE A 12 33.01 -9.80 32.51
CA ILE A 12 31.54 -9.95 32.46
C ILE A 12 30.99 -9.64 31.06
N SER A 13 31.54 -8.65 30.35
CA SER A 13 31.07 -8.29 28.99
C SER A 13 31.41 -9.35 27.94
N ILE A 14 32.52 -10.07 28.07
CA ILE A 14 32.91 -11.15 27.14
C ILE A 14 32.03 -12.39 27.32
N VAL A 15 31.63 -12.69 28.57
CA VAL A 15 30.80 -13.87 28.89
C VAL A 15 29.34 -13.70 28.45
N TYR A 16 28.82 -12.47 28.42
CA TYR A 16 27.43 -12.20 28.04
C TYR A 16 27.24 -11.70 26.60
N PHE A 17 28.30 -11.56 25.81
CA PHE A 17 28.14 -11.22 24.39
C PHE A 17 27.66 -12.48 23.65
N PRO A 18 26.41 -12.56 23.17
CA PRO A 18 26.00 -13.69 22.36
C PRO A 18 26.81 -13.59 21.07
N PHE A 19 27.74 -14.53 20.88
CA PHE A 19 28.43 -14.73 19.62
C PHE A 19 27.40 -15.23 18.59
N SER A 20 26.52 -14.33 18.16
CA SER A 20 25.60 -14.53 17.04
C SER A 20 26.39 -14.31 15.75
N GLY A 21 27.39 -15.16 15.55
CA GLY A 21 27.99 -15.32 14.24
C GLY A 21 26.92 -15.91 13.33
N LYS A 22 26.24 -15.09 12.54
CA LYS A 22 25.36 -15.59 11.47
C LYS A 22 26.22 -16.47 10.58
N LYS A 23 26.05 -17.79 10.67
CA LYS A 23 26.70 -18.73 9.76
C LYS A 23 26.32 -18.31 8.35
N LYS A 24 27.29 -17.92 7.53
CA LYS A 24 27.06 -17.69 6.10
C LYS A 24 26.72 -19.06 5.50
N ILE A 25 25.45 -19.29 5.23
CA ILE A 25 24.98 -20.46 4.50
C ILE A 25 25.66 -20.39 3.13
N PRO A 26 26.33 -21.46 2.64
CA PRO A 26 26.90 -21.47 1.31
C PRO A 26 25.75 -21.34 0.31
N THR A 27 25.58 -20.13 -0.20
CA THR A 27 24.53 -19.76 -1.14
C THR A 27 25.03 -20.19 -2.52
N SER A 28 24.21 -20.92 -3.27
CA SER A 28 24.57 -21.35 -4.61
C SER A 28 24.93 -20.13 -5.48
N PRO A 29 25.75 -20.30 -6.54
CA PRO A 29 26.10 -19.19 -7.43
C PRO A 29 24.86 -18.44 -7.95
N GLU A 30 23.80 -19.18 -8.22
CA GLU A 30 22.50 -18.63 -8.60
C GLU A 30 21.86 -17.79 -7.49
N GLN A 31 21.79 -18.30 -6.25
CA GLN A 31 21.24 -17.54 -5.12
C GLN A 31 22.01 -16.24 -4.85
N THR A 32 23.32 -16.25 -5.09
CA THR A 32 24.17 -15.06 -4.98
C THR A 32 23.90 -14.05 -6.09
N LEU A 33 23.65 -14.53 -7.32
CA LEU A 33 23.25 -13.70 -8.45
C LEU A 33 21.87 -13.07 -8.20
N TYR A 34 20.89 -13.85 -7.75
CA TYR A 34 19.56 -13.33 -7.41
C TYR A 34 19.63 -12.30 -6.29
N ALA A 35 20.39 -12.56 -5.22
CA ALA A 35 20.58 -11.61 -4.14
C ALA A 35 21.28 -10.32 -4.59
N LYS A 36 22.27 -10.43 -5.51
CA LYS A 36 22.96 -9.26 -6.09
C LYS A 36 22.04 -8.42 -6.96
N ILE A 37 21.22 -9.06 -7.80
CA ILE A 37 20.21 -8.38 -8.63
C ILE A 37 19.19 -7.67 -7.73
N ILE A 38 18.66 -8.34 -6.70
CA ILE A 38 17.69 -7.75 -5.78
C ILE A 38 18.30 -6.56 -5.03
N LYS A 39 19.55 -6.68 -4.56
CA LYS A 39 20.23 -5.60 -3.84
C LYS A 39 20.51 -4.40 -4.75
N GLN A 40 21.00 -4.65 -5.97
CA GLN A 40 21.21 -3.61 -6.98
C GLN A 40 19.89 -2.93 -7.39
N LYS A 41 18.78 -3.68 -7.43
CA LYS A 41 17.44 -3.18 -7.76
C LYS A 41 16.79 -2.40 -6.60
N ALA A 42 17.17 -2.71 -5.36
CA ALA A 42 16.67 -2.05 -4.16
C ALA A 42 17.39 -0.72 -3.86
N ASP A 43 18.66 -0.58 -4.25
CA ASP A 43 19.43 0.67 -4.11
C ASP A 43 18.97 1.75 -5.10
N ASP A 44 18.26 1.36 -6.16
CA ASP A 44 17.66 2.28 -7.12
C ASP A 44 16.24 2.68 -6.68
N LYS A 45 16.14 3.80 -5.94
CA LYS A 45 14.86 4.44 -5.55
C LYS A 45 13.92 4.70 -6.75
N SER A 46 14.42 4.71 -7.98
CA SER A 46 13.57 4.86 -9.18
C SER A 46 12.82 3.57 -9.52
N LEU A 47 13.39 2.40 -9.23
CA LEU A 47 12.78 1.11 -9.54
C LEU A 47 11.59 0.79 -8.64
N SER A 48 11.55 1.22 -7.38
CA SER A 48 10.35 1.05 -6.54
C SER A 48 9.15 1.83 -7.08
N ASN A 49 9.39 3.01 -7.68
CA ASN A 49 8.36 3.83 -8.31
C ASN A 49 7.96 3.31 -9.69
N ILE A 50 8.90 2.73 -10.45
CA ILE A 50 8.66 2.15 -11.78
C ILE A 50 8.01 0.77 -11.68
N LEU A 51 8.37 -0.02 -10.68
CA LEU A 51 7.93 -1.41 -10.61
C LEU A 51 6.49 -1.52 -10.13
N ASN A 52 6.01 -0.66 -9.20
CA ASN A 52 4.63 -0.72 -8.67
C ASN A 52 4.13 -2.17 -8.42
N VAL A 53 5.04 -3.11 -8.14
CA VAL A 53 4.71 -4.53 -8.12
C VAL A 53 3.93 -4.75 -6.84
N GLY A 54 2.60 -4.80 -6.98
CA GLY A 54 1.66 -4.91 -5.87
C GLY A 54 1.04 -3.58 -5.40
N ASN A 55 1.39 -2.43 -5.99
CA ASN A 55 0.68 -1.17 -5.70
C ASN A 55 -0.29 -0.85 -6.85
N PRO A 56 -1.61 -0.80 -6.61
CA PRO A 56 -2.56 -0.48 -7.66
C PRO A 56 -2.30 0.94 -8.20
N PHE A 57 -2.39 1.09 -9.52
CA PHE A 57 -2.46 2.43 -10.12
C PHE A 57 -3.82 3.03 -9.82
N ILE A 58 -3.86 4.05 -8.96
CA ILE A 58 -5.09 4.72 -8.56
C ILE A 58 -5.24 5.99 -9.39
N THR A 59 -6.34 6.09 -10.13
CA THR A 59 -6.77 7.33 -10.80
C THR A 59 -7.91 7.94 -10.01
N ASN A 60 -7.77 9.21 -9.63
CA ASN A 60 -8.84 9.96 -9.00
C ASN A 60 -9.62 10.74 -10.07
N TYR A 61 -10.94 10.73 -9.96
CA TYR A 61 -11.81 11.52 -10.81
C TYR A 61 -12.50 12.59 -9.98
N ASN A 62 -12.54 13.82 -10.51
CA ASN A 62 -13.33 14.88 -9.91
C ASN A 62 -14.79 14.69 -10.29
N LEU A 63 -15.65 14.73 -9.28
CA LEU A 63 -17.09 14.68 -9.47
C LEU A 63 -17.60 16.11 -9.67
N ASP A 64 -17.87 16.49 -10.92
CA ASP A 64 -18.31 17.85 -11.27
C ASP A 64 -19.79 18.12 -10.93
N LEU A 65 -20.42 17.22 -10.19
CA LEU A 65 -21.79 17.33 -9.71
C LEU A 65 -21.78 17.70 -8.22
N ASN A 66 -22.66 18.63 -7.82
CA ASN A 66 -22.89 18.92 -6.41
C ASN A 66 -23.76 17.82 -5.75
N VAL A 67 -23.15 16.66 -5.54
CA VAL A 67 -23.80 15.48 -4.98
C VAL A 67 -22.95 14.89 -3.85
N ASN A 68 -23.60 14.13 -2.99
CA ASN A 68 -22.91 13.41 -1.93
C ASN A 68 -22.00 12.31 -2.53
N ASN A 69 -20.79 12.19 -1.99
CA ASN A 69 -19.76 11.25 -2.47
C ASN A 69 -19.75 9.89 -1.76
N GLN A 70 -20.77 9.57 -0.96
CA GLN A 70 -20.95 8.26 -0.34
C GLN A 70 -21.62 7.32 -1.34
N ILE A 71 -20.83 6.35 -1.80
CA ILE A 71 -21.25 5.33 -2.75
C ILE A 71 -21.42 4.00 -2.01
N TRP A 72 -22.59 3.37 -2.18
CA TRP A 72 -22.94 2.12 -1.51
C TRP A 72 -22.81 0.90 -2.42
N VAL A 73 -22.92 1.11 -3.73
CA VAL A 73 -22.86 0.07 -4.75
C VAL A 73 -22.29 0.66 -6.03
N ILE A 74 -21.50 -0.15 -6.74
CA ILE A 74 -20.92 0.18 -8.04
C ILE A 74 -21.22 -0.98 -8.99
N GLN A 75 -21.71 -0.67 -10.18
CA GLN A 75 -21.97 -1.63 -11.25
C GLN A 75 -21.51 -1.02 -12.58
N GLN A 76 -21.08 -1.86 -13.52
CA GLN A 76 -20.86 -1.45 -14.91
C GLN A 76 -21.91 -2.11 -15.81
N ASP A 77 -22.42 -1.37 -16.79
CA ASP A 77 -23.31 -1.91 -17.81
C ASP A 77 -22.55 -2.55 -18.99
N LYS A 78 -23.29 -3.04 -19.98
CA LYS A 78 -22.72 -3.71 -21.16
C LYS A 78 -21.93 -2.77 -22.10
N ASP A 79 -22.18 -1.47 -22.04
CA ASP A 79 -21.56 -0.47 -22.89
C ASP A 79 -20.36 0.21 -22.19
N GLY A 80 -20.06 -0.23 -20.96
CA GLY A 80 -18.92 0.23 -20.18
C GLY A 80 -19.24 1.42 -19.25
N VAL A 81 -20.50 1.85 -19.19
CA VAL A 81 -20.93 2.96 -18.34
C VAL A 81 -20.91 2.53 -16.88
N MET A 82 -20.34 3.38 -16.03
CA MET A 82 -20.26 3.15 -14.60
C MET A 82 -21.50 3.72 -13.90
N LEU A 83 -22.15 2.89 -13.10
CA LEU A 83 -23.34 3.23 -12.30
C LEU A 83 -22.96 3.17 -10.82
N LEU A 84 -23.13 4.29 -10.11
CA LEU A 84 -22.78 4.42 -8.70
C LEU A 84 -24.04 4.77 -7.89
N GLY A 85 -24.43 3.87 -6.98
CA GLY A 85 -25.60 4.07 -6.12
C GLY A 85 -25.27 4.96 -4.92
N SER A 86 -26.01 6.07 -4.79
CA SER A 86 -25.88 7.06 -3.72
C SER A 86 -27.22 7.32 -3.03
N LYS A 87 -27.22 8.06 -1.92
CA LYS A 87 -28.45 8.46 -1.22
C LYS A 87 -29.35 9.42 -2.04
N GLN A 88 -28.80 10.04 -3.08
CA GLN A 88 -29.51 11.00 -3.94
C GLN A 88 -29.99 10.38 -5.26
N GLY A 89 -29.64 9.12 -5.51
CA GLY A 89 -29.95 8.38 -6.73
C GLY A 89 -28.71 7.75 -7.36
N VAL A 90 -28.77 7.51 -8.67
CA VAL A 90 -27.70 6.81 -9.41
C VAL A 90 -26.85 7.84 -10.14
N ILE A 91 -25.59 7.93 -9.75
CA ILE A 91 -24.58 8.70 -10.48
C ILE A 91 -24.09 7.83 -11.65
N VAL A 92 -24.03 8.42 -12.84
CA VAL A 92 -23.67 7.74 -14.08
C VAL A 92 -22.42 8.40 -14.65
N PHE A 93 -21.44 7.59 -15.04
CA PHE A 93 -20.20 8.06 -15.66
C PHE A 93 -19.91 7.27 -16.94
N ASP A 94 -19.85 7.97 -18.07
CA ASP A 94 -19.64 7.40 -19.40
C ASP A 94 -18.16 7.33 -19.82
N GLY A 95 -17.25 7.74 -18.93
CA GLY A 95 -15.82 7.86 -19.20
C GLY A 95 -15.35 9.29 -19.48
N ARG A 96 -16.27 10.24 -19.66
CA ARG A 96 -15.97 11.66 -19.85
C ARG A 96 -16.79 12.57 -18.93
N GLU A 97 -18.10 12.35 -18.86
CA GLU A 97 -19.03 13.22 -18.16
C GLU A 97 -19.80 12.49 -17.07
N TRP A 98 -20.21 13.26 -16.06
CA TRP A 98 -21.02 12.79 -14.95
C TRP A 98 -22.47 13.22 -15.15
N SER A 99 -23.41 12.32 -14.90
CA SER A 99 -24.83 12.66 -14.79
C SER A 99 -25.47 12.00 -13.56
N LEU A 100 -26.64 12.49 -13.15
CA LEU A 100 -27.35 11.98 -11.99
C LEU A 100 -28.80 11.66 -12.35
N VAL A 101 -29.16 10.39 -12.21
CA VAL A 101 -30.55 9.95 -12.19
C VAL A 101 -31.06 10.10 -10.75
N ARG A 102 -31.76 11.20 -10.48
CA ARG A 102 -32.27 11.54 -9.14
C ARG A 102 -33.38 10.60 -8.73
N MET A 103 -33.35 10.19 -7.46
CA MET A 103 -34.55 9.61 -6.85
C MET A 103 -35.60 10.70 -6.65
N SER A 104 -36.88 10.35 -6.90
CA SER A 104 -38.01 11.26 -6.67
C SER A 104 -38.20 11.59 -5.20
N THR A 105 -37.79 10.68 -4.31
CA THR A 105 -37.91 10.81 -2.85
C THR A 105 -36.68 10.22 -2.19
N VAL A 106 -36.16 10.90 -1.16
CA VAL A 106 -35.11 10.35 -0.29
C VAL A 106 -35.79 9.71 0.93
N PRO A 107 -35.61 8.40 1.16
CA PRO A 107 -36.11 7.76 2.37
C PRO A 107 -35.63 8.45 3.64
N LEU A 108 -36.52 8.59 4.63
CA LEU A 108 -36.24 9.30 5.88
C LEU A 108 -34.97 8.79 6.58
N VAL A 109 -34.72 7.48 6.53
CA VAL A 109 -33.53 6.83 7.11
C VAL A 109 -32.22 7.32 6.50
N MET A 110 -32.26 7.82 5.26
CA MET A 110 -31.10 8.37 4.53
C MET A 110 -31.04 9.90 4.53
N ALA A 111 -32.00 10.59 5.14
CA ALA A 111 -32.13 12.05 5.10
C ALA A 111 -31.17 12.82 6.03
N ARG A 112 -30.16 12.15 6.60
CA ARG A 112 -29.20 12.74 7.55
C ARG A 112 -27.96 13.32 6.87
#